data_AF-A0AB74M320-F1
#
_entry.id   AF-A0AB74M320-F1
#
_cell.length_a   1.000
_cell.length_b   1.000
_cell.length_c   1.000
_cell.angle_alpha   90.00
_cell.angle_beta   90.00
_cell.angle_gamma   90.00
#
_symmetry.space_group_name_H-M   'P 1'
#
loop_
_entity.id
_entity.type
_entity.pdbx_description
1 polymer ?
#
loop_
_entity_poly.entity_id
_entity_poly.type
_entity_poly.pdbx_seq_one_letter_code
_entity_poly.pdbx_strand_id
1 'polypeptide(L)'
;MPTLSAFPITPADADRHVDVAALRGLLRPLVAVEVHSIGLLGTTGSYPFLSREERRRAVEAAVDEIAGGARRLVGVSARRTDEAVRIAQDAKAAV
;
A
#
# COMPACT_ATOMS: atom_id res chain seq x y z
N MET A 1 12.48 -1.93 22.38
CA MET A 1 13.29 -2.07 21.15
C MET A 1 12.71 -1.13 20.11
N PRO A 2 13.52 -0.37 19.35
CA PRO A 2 12.99 0.51 18.31
C PRO A 2 12.34 -0.36 17.22
N THR A 3 11.09 -0.07 16.89
CA THR A 3 10.30 -0.81 15.91
C THR A 3 10.53 -0.22 14.51
N LEU A 4 11.04 -1.04 13.58
CA LEU A 4 11.24 -0.61 12.19
C LEU A 4 9.91 -0.57 11.44
N SER A 5 9.60 0.57 10.81
CA SER A 5 8.44 0.74 9.93
C SER A 5 8.91 1.07 8.52
N ALA A 6 8.42 0.32 7.53
CA ALA A 6 8.79 0.49 6.13
C ALA A 6 7.72 1.25 5.36
N PHE A 7 8.12 2.11 4.44
CA PHE A 7 7.21 2.91 3.58
C PHE A 7 7.62 2.72 2.11
N PRO A 8 7.33 1.56 1.50
CA PRO A 8 7.77 1.26 0.14
C PRO A 8 7.08 2.17 -0.89
N ILE A 9 7.75 2.36 -2.03
CA ILE A 9 7.12 2.91 -3.24
C ILE A 9 6.03 1.95 -3.74
N THR A 10 5.09 2.44 -4.53
CA THR A 10 4.13 1.60 -5.28
C THR A 10 4.51 1.64 -6.75
N PRO A 11 5.22 0.63 -7.27
CA PRO A 11 5.63 0.60 -8.68
C PRO A 11 4.42 0.64 -9.61
N ALA A 12 4.53 1.41 -10.69
CA ALA A 12 3.51 1.51 -11.72
C ALA A 12 4.17 1.63 -13.11
N ASP A 13 3.46 1.18 -14.14
CA ASP A 13 3.87 1.33 -15.53
C ASP A 13 3.73 2.78 -16.03
N ALA A 14 4.10 3.00 -17.30
CA ALA A 14 4.02 4.33 -17.93
C ALA A 14 2.57 4.88 -18.00
N ASP A 15 1.56 3.99 -17.99
CA ASP A 15 0.14 4.33 -18.01
C ASP A 15 -0.45 4.51 -16.61
N ARG A 16 0.39 4.34 -15.57
CA ARG A 16 0.07 4.44 -14.13
C ARG A 16 -0.74 3.27 -13.59
N HIS A 17 -0.70 2.11 -14.24
CA HIS A 17 -1.20 0.88 -13.66
C HIS A 17 -0.18 0.29 -12.70
N VAL A 18 -0.62 -0.13 -11.52
CA VAL A 18 0.24 -0.73 -10.50
C VAL A 18 0.83 -2.03 -11.01
N ASP A 19 2.16 -2.10 -10.94
CA ASP A 19 2.91 -3.33 -11.17
C ASP A 19 2.88 -4.16 -9.89
N VAL A 20 1.90 -5.06 -9.85
CA VAL A 20 1.68 -5.99 -8.73
C VAL A 20 2.88 -6.90 -8.49
N ALA A 21 3.56 -7.35 -9.54
CA ALA A 21 4.69 -8.26 -9.40
C ALA A 21 5.88 -7.54 -8.76
N ALA A 22 6.17 -6.32 -9.23
CA ALA A 22 7.22 -5.48 -8.65
C ALA A 22 6.89 -5.08 -7.20
N LEU A 23 5.65 -4.70 -6.91
CA LEU A 23 5.21 -4.39 -5.55
C LEU A 23 5.43 -5.57 -4.60
N ARG A 24 5.00 -6.77 -5.00
CA ARG A 24 5.24 -8.00 -4.23
C ARG A 24 6.73 -8.27 -4.02
N GLY A 25 7.55 -8.06 -5.05
CA GLY A 25 9.01 -8.16 -4.95
C GLY A 25 9.63 -7.22 -3.90
N LEU A 26 9.07 -6.02 -3.73
CA LEU A 26 9.50 -5.08 -2.68
C LEU A 26 9.00 -5.48 -1.29
N LEU A 27 7.82 -6.07 -1.19
CA LEU A 27 7.21 -6.44 0.10
C LEU A 27 7.81 -7.72 0.69
N ARG A 28 8.13 -8.73 -0.14
CA ARG A 28 8.73 -10.00 0.31
C ARG A 28 9.91 -9.86 1.26
N PRO A 29 10.97 -9.08 0.95
CA PRO A 29 12.09 -8.96 1.86
C PRO A 29 11.70 -8.28 3.18
N LEU A 30 10.74 -7.35 3.17
CA LEU A 30 10.25 -6.69 4.38
C LEU A 30 9.47 -7.65 5.28
N VAL A 31 8.67 -8.53 4.69
CA VAL A 31 7.96 -9.60 5.39
C VAL A 31 8.97 -10.62 5.95
N ALA A 32 9.97 -11.01 5.16
CA ALA A 32 10.98 -11.99 5.54
C ALA A 32 11.84 -11.55 6.73
N VAL A 33 12.10 -10.24 6.88
CA VAL A 33 12.84 -9.69 8.04
C VAL A 33 11.92 -9.21 9.17
N GLU A 34 10.63 -9.53 9.10
CA GLU A 34 9.63 -9.25 10.14
C GLU A 34 9.61 -7.79 10.61
N VAL A 35 9.56 -6.84 9.66
CA VAL A 35 9.39 -5.42 10.03
C VAL A 35 8.12 -5.22 10.85
N HIS A 36 8.14 -4.27 11.79
CA HIS A 36 7.01 -4.08 12.70
C HIS A 36 5.75 -3.61 11.96
N SER A 37 5.91 -2.70 11.01
CA SER A 37 4.81 -2.22 10.18
C SER A 37 5.23 -1.85 8.76
N ILE A 38 4.27 -1.91 7.84
CA ILE A 38 4.41 -1.49 6.45
C ILE A 38 3.32 -0.46 6.15
N GLY A 39 3.76 0.75 5.80
CA GLY A 39 2.92 1.87 5.36
C GLY A 39 2.78 1.91 3.84
N LEU A 40 1.59 1.60 3.35
CA LEU A 40 1.22 1.60 1.94
C LEU A 40 0.58 2.93 1.55
N LEU A 41 0.74 3.33 0.29
CA LEU A 41 0.06 4.49 -0.30
C LEU A 41 0.22 5.81 0.49
N GLY A 42 1.38 5.96 1.16
CA GLY A 42 1.85 7.28 1.63
C GLY A 42 2.39 8.11 0.47
N THR A 43 2.95 9.29 0.76
CA THR A 43 3.61 10.13 -0.25
C THR A 43 4.75 9.38 -0.95
N THR A 44 5.54 8.60 -0.20
CA THR A 44 6.55 7.67 -0.74
C THR A 44 5.94 6.61 -1.64
N GLY A 45 4.75 6.12 -1.31
CA GLY A 45 3.97 5.18 -2.11
C GLY A 45 3.36 5.79 -3.38
N SER A 46 3.63 7.07 -3.68
CA SER A 46 3.19 7.74 -4.91
C SER A 46 1.66 7.79 -5.10
N TYR A 47 0.88 7.69 -4.01
CA TYR A 47 -0.58 7.71 -4.06
C TYR A 47 -1.20 8.85 -4.89
N PRO A 48 -0.65 10.10 -4.93
CA PRO A 48 -1.29 11.19 -5.66
C PRO A 48 -1.38 10.94 -7.17
N PHE A 49 -0.53 10.04 -7.71
CA PHE A 49 -0.43 9.72 -9.13
C PHE A 49 -1.25 8.49 -9.53
N LEU A 50 -1.85 7.79 -8.57
CA LEU A 50 -2.65 6.59 -8.78
C LEU A 50 -4.13 6.92 -8.70
N SER A 51 -4.91 6.33 -9.62
CA SER A 51 -6.37 6.34 -9.57
C SER A 51 -6.88 5.60 -8.33
N ARG A 52 -8.14 5.82 -7.95
CA ARG A 52 -8.77 5.07 -6.84
C ARG A 52 -8.70 3.56 -7.07
N GLU A 53 -8.92 3.12 -8.30
CA GLU A 53 -8.88 1.71 -8.68
C GLU A 53 -7.49 1.12 -8.54
N GLU A 54 -6.47 1.85 -8.98
CA GLU A 54 -5.08 1.41 -8.86
C GLU A 54 -4.61 1.41 -7.40
N ARG A 55 -5.10 2.34 -6.57
CA ARG A 55 -4.88 2.28 -5.12
C ARG A 55 -5.50 1.02 -4.51
N ARG A 56 -6.74 0.68 -4.88
CA ARG A 56 -7.41 -0.56 -4.43
C ARG A 56 -6.59 -1.79 -4.82
N ARG A 57 -6.16 -1.86 -6.08
CA ARG A 57 -5.30 -2.93 -6.60
C ARG A 57 -3.99 -3.08 -5.82
N ALA A 58 -3.33 -1.98 -5.48
CA ALA A 58 -2.12 -2.00 -4.68
C ALA A 58 -2.36 -2.54 -3.25
N VAL A 59 -3.45 -2.12 -2.61
CA VAL A 59 -3.80 -2.59 -1.26
C VAL A 59 -4.08 -4.08 -1.26
N GLU A 60 -4.90 -4.58 -2.20
CA GLU A 60 -5.22 -6.00 -2.32
C GLU A 60 -3.97 -6.84 -2.55
N ALA A 61 -3.14 -6.45 -3.52
CA ALA A 61 -1.88 -7.13 -3.79
C ALA A 61 -0.94 -7.17 -2.59
N ALA A 62 -0.88 -6.09 -1.80
CA ALA A 62 -0.05 -5.99 -0.62
C ALA A 62 -0.62 -6.77 0.57
N VAL A 63 -1.93 -6.77 0.78
CA VAL A 63 -2.56 -7.56 1.84
C VAL A 63 -2.32 -9.05 1.61
N ASP A 64 -2.50 -9.52 0.38
CA ASP A 64 -2.23 -10.91 0.00
C ASP A 64 -0.78 -11.31 0.30
N GLU A 65 0.19 -10.45 -0.03
CA GLU A 65 1.62 -10.75 0.14
C GLU A 65 2.08 -10.65 1.61
N ILE A 66 1.45 -9.76 2.41
CA ILE A 66 1.81 -9.54 3.82
C ILE A 66 1.07 -10.53 4.75
N ALA A 67 0.12 -11.33 4.24
CA ALA A 67 -0.74 -12.21 5.03
C ALA A 67 0.05 -13.02 6.09
N GLY A 68 -0.30 -12.83 7.37
CA GLY A 68 0.35 -13.50 8.52
C GLY A 68 1.57 -12.78 9.12
N GLY A 69 2.04 -11.66 8.55
CA GLY A 69 3.23 -10.92 8.98
C GLY A 69 2.98 -9.55 9.61
N ALA A 70 3.66 -8.53 9.08
CA ALA A 70 3.72 -7.16 9.62
C ALA A 70 2.36 -6.45 9.73
N ARG A 71 2.25 -5.47 10.65
CA ARG A 71 1.09 -4.57 10.71
C ARG A 71 1.01 -3.72 9.44
N ARG A 72 -0.18 -3.58 8.87
CA ARG A 72 -0.41 -2.79 7.66
C ARG A 72 -1.03 -1.44 8.02
N LEU A 73 -0.52 -0.38 7.41
CA LEU A 73 -1.08 0.97 7.48
C LEU A 73 -1.35 1.45 6.06
N VAL A 74 -2.60 1.76 5.72
CA VAL A 74 -2.97 2.20 4.36
C VAL A 74 -3.26 3.69 4.37
N GLY A 75 -2.53 4.44 3.53
CA GLY A 75 -2.77 5.86 3.30
C GLY A 75 -4.07 6.11 2.54
N VAL A 76 -4.95 6.95 3.11
CA VAL A 76 -6.28 7.29 2.54
C VAL A 76 -6.38 8.75 2.10
N SER A 77 -5.23 9.40 1.90
CA SER A 77 -5.17 10.83 1.58
C SER A 77 -5.84 11.14 0.23
N ALA A 78 -6.63 12.21 0.22
CA ALA A 78 -7.30 12.74 -0.96
C ALA A 78 -7.48 14.26 -0.83
N ARG A 79 -7.82 14.93 -1.93
CA ARG A 79 -8.08 16.37 -1.94
C ARG A 79 -9.40 16.73 -1.27
N ARG A 80 -10.37 15.82 -1.31
CA ARG A 80 -11.70 15.99 -0.73
C ARG A 80 -11.97 14.93 0.34
N THR A 81 -12.71 15.31 1.36
CA THR A 81 -13.05 14.41 2.48
C THR A 81 -13.91 13.22 2.04
N ASP A 82 -14.85 13.43 1.12
CA ASP A 82 -15.69 12.35 0.56
C ASP A 82 -14.87 11.30 -0.20
N GLU A 83 -13.85 11.73 -0.93
CA GLU A 83 -12.88 10.83 -1.55
C GLU A 83 -12.05 10.07 -0.53
N ALA A 84 -11.55 10.74 0.51
CA ALA A 84 -10.79 10.10 1.58
C ALA A 84 -11.63 9.01 2.29
N VAL A 85 -12.91 9.28 2.54
CA VAL A 85 -13.85 8.29 3.11
C VAL A 85 -14.02 7.09 2.19
N ARG A 86 -14.20 7.29 0.87
CA ARG A 86 -14.33 6.19 -0.10
C ARG A 86 -13.06 5.34 -0.15
N ILE A 87 -11.88 5.95 -0.17
CA ILE A 87 -10.60 5.23 -0.16
C ILE A 87 -10.42 4.47 1.16
N ALA A 88 -10.84 5.06 2.29
CA ALA A 88 -10.82 4.38 3.59
C ALA A 88 -11.76 3.17 3.64
N GLN A 89 -12.93 3.24 2.98
CA GLN A 89 -13.84 2.11 2.84
C GLN A 89 -13.22 1.00 1.99
N ASP A 90 -12.58 1.35 0.87
CA ASP A 90 -11.87 0.38 0.02
C ASP A 90 -10.74 -0.30 0.81
N ALA A 91 -9.93 0.47 1.53
CA ALA A 91 -8.85 -0.05 2.37
C ALA A 91 -9.38 -0.98 3.48
N LYS A 92 -10.50 -0.62 4.12
CA LYS A 92 -11.13 -1.45 5.15
C LYS A 92 -11.68 -2.77 4.58
N ALA A 93 -12.22 -2.74 3.36
CA ALA A 93 -12.77 -3.93 2.72
C ALA A 93 -11.69 -4.94 2.29
N ALA A 94 -10.45 -4.47 2.08
CA ALA A 94 -9.34 -5.28 1.62
C ALA A 94 -8.45 -5.86 2.74
N VAL A 95 -8.58 -5.39 4.00
CA VAL A 95 -7.69 -5.76 5.15
C VAL A 95 -8.31 -6.80 6.07
#